data_AF-A0A7J9R8J4-F1
#
_entry.id   AF-A0A7J9R8J4-F1
#
_cell.length_a   1.000
_cell.length_b   1.000
_cell.length_c   1.000
_cell.angle_alpha   90.00
_cell.angle_beta   90.00
_cell.angle_gamma   90.00
#
_symmetry.space_group_name_H-M   'P 1'
#
loop_
_entity.id
_entity.type
_entity.pdbx_description
1 polymer ?
#
loop_
_entity_poly.entity_id
_entity_poly.type
_entity_poly.pdbx_seq_one_letter_code
_entity_poly.pdbx_strand_id
1 'polypeptide(L)'
;MIDEKIESVYEEFRCELGIHERDIIDAQNLHKQLFSKNPFKYESPFLISAVCVYAISQNIPQNITIEEIEKISHIKKEDIVQCYKMALNSEIGPSIQRRDDDVAV
;
A
#
# COMPACT_ATOMS: atom_id res chain seq x y z
N MET A 1 15.08 5.69 6.22
CA MET A 1 14.05 6.50 6.89
C MET A 1 12.99 6.82 5.85
N ILE A 2 11.72 6.72 6.22
CA ILE A 2 10.63 7.24 5.40
C ILE A 2 10.66 8.76 5.56
N ASP A 3 10.45 9.51 4.46
CA ASP A 3 10.42 10.98 4.47
C ASP A 3 9.20 11.46 5.31
N GLU A 4 9.32 12.55 6.08
CA GLU A 4 8.22 13.10 6.89
C GLU A 4 6.95 13.36 6.05
N LYS A 5 7.13 13.70 4.76
CA LYS A 5 6.01 13.89 3.82
C LYS A 5 5.27 12.60 3.48
N ILE A 6 5.92 11.46 3.61
CA ILE A 6 5.30 10.15 3.36
C ILE A 6 4.59 9.67 4.63
N GLU A 7 5.14 9.95 5.81
CA GLU A 7 4.45 9.68 7.07
C GLU A 7 3.13 10.44 7.16
N SER A 8 3.09 11.71 6.75
CA SER A 8 1.85 12.49 6.72
C SER A 8 0.78 11.91 5.78
N VAL A 9 1.18 11.34 4.64
CA VAL A 9 0.25 10.69 3.70
C VAL A 9 -0.36 9.42 4.30
N TYR A 10 0.44 8.63 5.01
CA TYR A 10 -0.08 7.46 5.73
C TYR A 10 -1.05 7.83 6.84
N GLU A 11 -0.79 8.93 7.56
CA GLU A 11 -1.71 9.43 8.58
C GLU A 11 -3.01 9.96 7.96
N GLU A 12 -2.94 10.59 6.79
CA GLU A 12 -4.13 11.02 6.05
C GLU A 12 -4.98 9.83 5.61
N PHE A 13 -4.37 8.78 5.03
CA PHE A 13 -5.08 7.54 4.72
C PHE A 13 -5.70 6.88 5.95
N ARG A 14 -4.99 6.86 7.08
CA ARG A 14 -5.50 6.33 8.35
C ARG A 14 -6.77 7.06 8.79
N CYS A 15 -6.73 8.38 8.81
CA CYS A 15 -7.81 9.21 9.29
C CYS A 15 -9.03 9.19 8.35
N GLU A 16 -8.79 9.36 7.05
CA GLU A 16 -9.87 9.51 6.05
C GLU A 16 -10.54 8.17 5.71
N LEU A 17 -9.79 7.06 5.74
CA LEU A 17 -10.30 5.72 5.38
C LEU A 17 -10.63 4.85 6.61
N GLY A 18 -10.34 5.34 7.82
CA GLY A 18 -10.57 4.58 9.06
C GLY A 18 -9.74 3.29 9.14
N ILE A 19 -8.55 3.28 8.53
CA ILE A 19 -7.63 2.14 8.58
C ILE A 19 -7.03 2.06 9.98
N HIS A 20 -6.95 0.87 10.55
CA HIS A 20 -6.34 0.69 11.87
C HIS A 20 -4.84 1.01 11.81
N GLU A 21 -4.28 1.61 12.87
CA GLU A 21 -2.87 2.02 12.92
C GLU A 21 -1.91 0.85 12.62
N ARG A 22 -2.26 -0.35 13.08
CA ARG A 22 -1.53 -1.59 12.77
C ARG A 22 -1.43 -1.85 11.26
N ASP A 23 -2.53 -1.70 10.52
CA ASP A 23 -2.57 -1.92 9.08
C ASP A 23 -1.78 -0.83 8.32
N ILE A 24 -1.73 0.39 8.86
CA ILE A 24 -0.87 1.46 8.33
C ILE A 24 0.61 1.14 8.53
N ILE A 25 0.99 0.60 9.69
CA ILE A 25 2.37 0.15 9.94
C ILE A 25 2.73 -0.98 8.97
N ASP A 26 1.82 -1.93 8.71
CA ASP A 26 2.02 -2.98 7.71
C ASP A 26 2.23 -2.37 6.31
N ALA A 27 1.43 -1.37 5.92
CA ALA A 27 1.59 -0.66 4.65
C ALA A 27 2.94 0.07 4.55
N GLN A 28 3.40 0.72 5.62
CA GLN A 28 4.71 1.37 5.69
C GLN A 28 5.87 0.36 5.58
N ASN A 29 5.72 -0.82 6.19
CA ASN A 29 6.71 -1.89 6.07
C ASN A 29 6.74 -2.47 4.65
N LEU A 30 5.58 -2.62 4.02
CA LEU A 30 5.48 -3.00 2.61
C LEU A 30 6.13 -1.96 1.68
N HIS A 31 5.96 -0.67 1.97
CA HIS A 31 6.61 0.42 1.22
C HIS A 31 8.13 0.27 1.27
N LYS A 32 8.71 0.08 2.46
CA LYS A 32 10.17 -0.13 2.60
C LYS A 32 10.65 -1.32 1.77
N GLN A 33 9.89 -2.41 1.77
CA GLN A 33 10.20 -3.60 0.97
C GLN A 33 10.13 -3.28 -0.53
N LEU A 34 9.03 -2.71 -1.02
CA LEU A 34 8.86 -2.36 -2.44
C LEU A 34 9.94 -1.39 -2.89
N PHE A 35 10.14 -0.29 -2.18
CA PHE A 35 11.11 0.75 -2.55
C PHE A 35 12.57 0.25 -2.56
N SER A 36 12.86 -0.85 -1.85
CA SER A 36 14.18 -1.50 -1.87
C SER A 36 14.43 -2.37 -3.11
N LYS A 37 13.38 -2.68 -3.88
CA LYS A 37 13.44 -3.55 -5.06
C LYS A 37 13.42 -2.73 -6.36
N ASN A 38 14.14 -3.21 -7.36
CA ASN A 38 13.94 -2.76 -8.74
C ASN A 38 12.67 -3.41 -9.30
N PRO A 39 11.83 -2.69 -10.08
CA PRO A 39 12.01 -1.32 -10.56
C PRO A 39 11.48 -0.21 -9.60
N PHE A 40 10.78 -0.56 -8.52
CA PHE A 40 10.05 0.39 -7.66
C PHE A 40 10.90 1.47 -7.00
N LYS A 41 12.20 1.24 -6.83
CA LYS A 41 13.16 2.26 -6.35
C LYS A 41 13.12 3.57 -7.15
N TYR A 42 12.71 3.53 -8.42
CA TYR A 42 12.65 4.69 -9.30
C TYR A 42 11.25 5.30 -9.41
N GLU A 43 10.25 4.68 -8.78
CA GLU A 43 8.88 5.17 -8.78
C GLU A 43 8.68 6.30 -7.76
N SER A 44 7.60 7.06 -7.93
CA SER A 44 7.20 8.07 -6.96
C SER A 44 6.92 7.43 -5.60
N PRO A 45 7.55 7.89 -4.50
CA PRO A 45 7.23 7.40 -3.16
C PRO A 45 5.75 7.54 -2.80
N PHE A 46 5.06 8.55 -3.35
CA PHE A 46 3.61 8.75 -3.18
C PHE A 46 2.79 7.67 -3.91
N LEU A 47 3.20 7.28 -5.12
CA LEU A 47 2.60 6.15 -5.83
C LEU A 47 2.79 4.86 -5.05
N ILE A 48 4.01 4.61 -4.55
CA ILE A 48 4.29 3.42 -3.73
C ILE A 48 3.43 3.41 -2.46
N SER A 49 3.24 4.55 -1.79
CA SER A 49 2.33 4.63 -0.63
C SER A 49 0.89 4.28 -0.99
N ALA A 50 0.35 4.85 -2.08
CA ALA A 50 -1.00 4.52 -2.55
C ALA A 50 -1.17 3.03 -2.87
N VAL A 51 -0.17 2.42 -3.51
CA VAL A 51 -0.14 0.98 -3.82
C VAL A 51 -0.08 0.13 -2.54
N CYS A 52 0.71 0.53 -1.54
CA CYS A 52 0.81 -0.19 -0.27
C CYS A 52 -0.52 -0.16 0.49
N VAL A 53 -1.18 1.00 0.53
CA VAL A 53 -2.49 1.13 1.16
C VAL A 53 -3.54 0.30 0.42
N TYR A 54 -3.55 0.33 -0.91
CA TYR A 54 -4.45 -0.51 -1.71
C TYR A 54 -4.20 -2.01 -1.49
N ALA A 55 -2.95 -2.44 -1.40
CA ALA A 55 -2.57 -3.81 -1.13
C ALA A 55 -3.05 -4.29 0.25
N ILE A 56 -2.83 -3.50 1.29
CA ILE A 56 -3.31 -3.83 2.65
C ILE A 56 -4.84 -3.76 2.72
N SER A 57 -5.48 -2.85 1.99
CA SER A 57 -6.94 -2.71 2.02
C SER A 57 -7.68 -3.94 1.50
N GLN A 58 -7.05 -4.75 0.65
CA GLN A 58 -7.62 -6.03 0.20
C GLN A 58 -7.70 -7.09 1.32
N ASN A 59 -6.99 -6.87 2.43
CA ASN A 59 -6.79 -7.83 3.52
C ASN A 59 -7.42 -7.38 4.85
N ILE A 60 -8.25 -6.35 4.83
CA ILE A 60 -8.95 -5.80 6.00
C ILE A 60 -10.46 -5.78 5.74
N PRO A 61 -11.31 -5.80 6.79
CA PRO A 61 -12.77 -5.83 6.61
C PRO A 61 -13.35 -4.51 6.07
N GLN A 62 -12.61 -3.41 6.13
CA GLN A 62 -13.02 -2.12 5.58
C GLN A 62 -13.06 -2.19 4.05
N ASN A 63 -14.21 -1.89 3.45
CA ASN A 63 -14.36 -1.82 2.00
C ASN A 63 -13.80 -0.48 1.47
N ILE A 64 -12.49 -0.44 1.24
CA ILE A 64 -11.79 0.73 0.69
C ILE A 64 -11.66 0.56 -0.82
N THR A 65 -12.21 1.52 -1.56
CA THR A 65 -12.16 1.57 -3.02
C THR A 65 -10.88 2.25 -3.51
N ILE A 66 -10.49 1.94 -4.75
CA ILE A 66 -9.34 2.60 -5.36
C ILE A 66 -9.62 4.07 -5.67
N GLU A 67 -10.88 4.43 -5.90
CA GLU A 67 -11.33 5.81 -6.07
C GLU A 67 -11.11 6.65 -4.80
N GLU A 68 -11.33 6.09 -3.62
CA GLU A 68 -11.04 6.75 -2.35
C GLU A 68 -9.54 7.00 -2.18
N ILE A 69 -8.71 6.03 -2.57
CA ILE A 69 -7.25 6.15 -2.53
C ILE A 69 -6.75 7.20 -3.55
N GLU A 70 -7.31 7.23 -4.77
CA GLU A 70 -7.02 8.28 -5.77
C GLU A 70 -7.38 9.67 -5.24
N LYS A 71 -8.52 9.80 -4.57
CA LYS A 71 -8.98 11.08 -4.03
C LYS A 71 -8.01 11.66 -2.98
N ILE A 72 -7.49 10.81 -2.09
CA ILE A 72 -6.57 11.22 -1.02
C ILE A 72 -5.15 11.44 -1.56
N SER A 73 -4.62 10.49 -2.34
CA SER A 73 -3.24 10.56 -2.82
C SER A 73 -3.03 11.50 -4.02
N HIS A 74 -4.12 11.86 -4.71
CA HIS A 74 -4.11 12.53 -6.01
C HIS A 74 -3.35 11.75 -7.11
N ILE A 75 -3.12 10.45 -6.92
CA ILE A 75 -2.52 9.55 -7.91
C ILE A 75 -3.63 8.87 -8.70
N LYS A 76 -3.48 8.82 -10.03
CA LYS A 76 -4.47 8.18 -10.90
C LYS A 76 -4.62 6.71 -10.58
N LYS A 77 -5.86 6.24 -10.49
CA LYS A 77 -6.16 4.83 -10.22
C LYS A 77 -5.49 3.89 -11.22
N GLU A 78 -5.35 4.30 -12.48
CA GLU A 78 -4.68 3.51 -13.51
C GLU A 78 -3.21 3.23 -13.15
N ASP A 79 -2.51 4.25 -12.63
CA ASP A 79 -1.12 4.14 -12.20
C ASP A 79 -0.99 3.24 -10.95
N ILE A 80 -1.94 3.39 -10.00
CA ILE A 80 -2.01 2.54 -8.80
C ILE A 80 -2.22 1.08 -9.20
N VAL A 81 -3.19 0.79 -10.09
CA VAL A 81 -3.46 -0.58 -10.57
C VAL A 81 -2.27 -1.16 -11.31
N GLN A 82 -1.64 -0.38 -12.19
CA GLN A 82 -0.47 -0.84 -12.95
C GLN A 82 0.68 -1.19 -12.03
N CYS A 83 1.02 -0.29 -11.09
CA CYS A 83 2.10 -0.52 -10.13
C CYS A 83 1.78 -1.68 -9.17
N TYR A 84 0.53 -1.81 -8.74
CA TYR A 84 0.07 -2.95 -7.95
C TYR A 84 0.22 -4.29 -8.68
N LYS A 85 -0.17 -4.37 -9.96
CA LYS A 85 0.03 -5.57 -10.80
C LYS A 85 1.51 -5.90 -10.95
N MET A 86 2.37 -4.90 -11.09
CA MET A 86 3.82 -5.10 -11.11
C MET A 86 4.32 -5.65 -9.77
N ALA A 87 3.81 -5.14 -8.65
CA ALA A 87 4.16 -5.60 -7.30
C ALA A 87 3.74 -7.06 -7.07
N LEU A 88 2.54 -7.45 -7.50
CA LEU A 88 2.05 -8.83 -7.43
C LEU A 88 2.91 -9.81 -8.23
N ASN A 89 3.43 -9.39 -9.39
CA ASN A 89 4.28 -10.21 -10.25
C ASN A 89 5.77 -10.19 -9.84
N SER A 90 6.11 -9.49 -8.75
CA SER A 90 7.47 -9.39 -8.23
C SER A 90 7.72 -10.40 -7.12
N GLU A 91 8.97 -10.47 -6.63
CA GLU A 91 9.35 -11.27 -5.46
C GLU A 91 8.56 -10.89 -4.19
N ILE A 92 7.94 -9.71 -4.13
CA ILE A 92 7.14 -9.22 -2.99
C ILE A 92 5.68 -9.67 -3.07
N GLY A 93 5.20 -10.14 -4.23
CA GLY A 93 3.83 -10.60 -4.44
C GLY A 93 3.29 -11.52 -3.32
N PRO A 94 4.06 -12.53 -2.86
CA PRO A 94 3.63 -13.40 -1.76
C PRO A 94 3.37 -12.68 -0.43
N SER A 95 4.07 -11.58 -0.14
CA SER A 95 3.87 -10.76 1.06
C SER A 95 2.61 -9.89 0.97
N ILE A 96 2.14 -9.60 -0.24
CA ILE A 96 0.91 -8.84 -0.49
C ILE A 96 -0.32 -9.74 -0.38
N GLN A 97 -0.19 -11.00 -0.78
CA GLN A 97 -1.29 -11.97 -0.86
C GLN A 97 -1.53 -12.76 0.44
N ARG A 98 -0.65 -12.65 1.44
CA ARG A 98 -0.77 -13.45 2.68
C ARG A 98 -1.52 -12.73 3.79
N ARG A 99 -2.79 -13.09 3.97
CA ARG A 99 -3.45 -13.20 5.30
C ARG A 99 -4.29 -14.48 5.49
N ASP A 100 -4.37 -15.37 4.50
CA ASP A 100 -5.20 -16.59 4.61
C ASP A 100 -4.50 -17.81 5.25
N ASP A 101 -3.18 -17.76 5.51
CA ASP A 101 -2.43 -18.93 6.00
C ASP A 101 -2.35 -19.07 7.55
N ASP A 102 -2.89 -18.13 8.34
CA ASP A 102 -2.85 -18.18 9.83
C ASP A 102 -4.19 -18.54 10.48
N VAL A 103 -5.06 -19.29 9.80
CA VAL A 103 -6.27 -19.93 10.39
C VAL A 103 -6.28 -21.43 10.13
N ALA A 104 -5.23 -22.14 10.55
CA ALA A 104 -5.28 -23.59 10.75
C ALA A 104 -4.09 -24.15 11.56
N VAL A 105 -4.02 -23.88 12.88
CA VAL A 105 -3.56 -24.86 13.91
C VAL A 105 -4.26 -24.58 15.23
#